data_AF-A0A7K1J3H5-F1
#
_entry.id   AF-A0A7K1J3H5-F1
#
_cell.length_a   1.000
_cell.length_b   1.000
_cell.length_c   1.000
_cell.angle_alpha   90.00
_cell.angle_beta   90.00
_cell.angle_gamma   90.00
#
_symmetry.space_group_name_H-M   'P 1'
#
loop_
_entity.id
_entity.type
_entity.pdbx_description
1 polymer ?
#
loop_
_entity_poly.entity_id
_entity_poly.type
_entity_poly.pdbx_seq_one_letter_code
_entity_poly.pdbx_strand_id
1 'polypeptide(L)'
;MTGNLKAVPYTVTVPAGDGYDFDHMETRWRLVDTATSDIVDDAQGYGYRTAAAAYRAHGYKTTTCRRGTRPSIIKRRAQAWWRTHGQLRAELEEMQLQALKQGMPDRAMREVCTRYMHDHVSPPHGLTVPDLLRYF
;
A
#
# COMPACT_ATOMS: atom_id res chain seq x y z
N MET A 1 -0.46 -3.66 -19.46
CA MET A 1 0.27 -4.81 -20.02
C MET A 1 0.83 -5.61 -18.86
N THR A 2 0.29 -6.79 -18.60
CA THR A 2 0.81 -7.70 -17.58
C THR A 2 1.93 -8.47 -18.27
N GLY A 3 3.17 -7.99 -18.18
CA GLY A 3 4.33 -8.69 -18.73
C GLY A 3 4.39 -10.10 -18.15
N ASN A 4 4.56 -11.11 -19.01
CA ASN A 4 4.76 -12.47 -18.54
C ASN A 4 6.15 -12.53 -17.91
N LEU A 5 6.22 -12.76 -16.59
CA LEU A 5 7.48 -12.83 -15.86
C LEU A 5 7.98 -14.27 -15.81
N LYS A 6 9.24 -14.47 -16.21
CA LYS A 6 9.89 -15.78 -16.18
C LYS A 6 11.16 -15.76 -15.33
N ALA A 7 11.29 -16.73 -14.43
CA ALA A 7 12.56 -16.98 -13.75
C ALA A 7 13.51 -17.70 -14.71
N VAL A 8 14.70 -17.13 -14.91
CA VAL A 8 15.72 -17.63 -15.84
C VAL A 8 17.00 -17.97 -15.05
N PRO A 9 17.56 -19.18 -15.21
CA PRO A 9 18.81 -19.56 -14.56
C PRO A 9 20.03 -18.98 -15.29
N TYR A 10 21.10 -18.71 -14.55
CA TYR A 10 22.42 -18.38 -15.05
C TYR A 10 23.50 -18.92 -14.11
N THR A 11 24.66 -19.25 -14.65
CA THR A 11 25.78 -19.80 -13.86
C THR A 11 26.66 -18.67 -13.35
N VAL A 12 27.05 -18.74 -12.08
CA VAL A 12 28.05 -17.86 -11.47
C VAL A 12 29.21 -18.69 -10.94
N THR A 13 30.42 -18.18 -11.06
CA THR A 13 31.60 -18.73 -10.38
C THR A 13 31.67 -18.12 -9.00
N VAL A 14 31.64 -18.97 -7.98
CA VAL A 14 31.83 -18.58 -6.58
C VAL A 14 33.29 -18.85 -6.25
N PRO A 15 34.08 -17.82 -5.87
CA PRO A 15 35.48 -18.01 -5.51
C PRO A 15 35.59 -18.75 -4.17
N ALA A 16 36.69 -19.48 -4.00
CA ALA A 16 37.04 -20.13 -2.74
C ALA A 16 36.99 -19.14 -1.56
N GLY A 17 36.31 -19.53 -0.49
CA GLY A 17 36.18 -18.71 0.72
C GLY A 17 37.46 -18.65 1.56
N ASP A 18 38.30 -19.69 1.50
CA ASP A 18 39.57 -19.79 2.22
C ASP A 18 40.58 -20.70 1.47
N GLY A 19 41.76 -20.91 2.07
CA GLY A 19 42.83 -21.74 1.50
C GLY A 19 42.57 -23.24 1.46
N TYR A 20 41.41 -23.70 1.94
CA TYR A 20 40.95 -25.09 1.89
C TYR A 20 39.70 -25.27 1.02
N ASP A 21 39.14 -24.19 0.49
CA ASP A 21 37.96 -24.18 -0.38
C ASP A 21 38.37 -24.10 -1.86
N PHE A 22 37.46 -24.50 -2.75
CA PHE A 22 37.68 -24.47 -4.19
C PHE A 22 36.62 -23.61 -4.89
N ASP A 23 37.04 -22.95 -5.97
CA ASP A 23 36.12 -22.28 -6.87
C ASP A 23 35.08 -23.28 -7.38
N HIS A 24 33.81 -22.94 -7.26
CA HIS A 24 32.73 -23.78 -7.73
C HIS A 24 31.70 -22.97 -8.51
N MET A 25 31.02 -23.66 -9.42
CA MET A 25 29.94 -23.07 -10.20
C MET A 25 28.62 -23.27 -9.48
N GLU A 26 27.86 -22.19 -9.31
CA GLU A 26 26.52 -22.23 -8.73
C GLU A 26 25.49 -21.70 -9.76
N THR A 27 24.32 -22.33 -9.81
CA THR A 27 23.19 -21.79 -10.60
C THR A 27 22.43 -20.76 -9.78
N ARG A 28 22.32 -19.54 -10.31
CA ARG A 28 21.50 -18.44 -9.78
C ARG A 28 20.32 -18.16 -10.70
N TRP A 29 19.29 -17.55 -10.17
CA TRP A 29 18.04 -17.26 -10.86
C TRP A 29 17.75 -15.76 -10.83
N ARG A 30 17.27 -15.22 -11.95
CA ARG A 30 16.78 -13.83 -12.07
C ARG A 30 15.40 -13.81 -12.73
N LEU A 31 14.59 -12.80 -12.46
CA LEU A 31 13.33 -12.57 -13.14
C LEU A 31 13.54 -11.66 -14.34
N VAL A 32 13.00 -12.11 -15.47
CA VAL A 32 13.05 -11.41 -16.75
C VAL A 32 11.63 -11.22 -17.27
N ASP A 33 11.35 -10.05 -17.85
CA ASP A 33 10.12 -9.83 -18.62
C ASP A 33 10.26 -10.53 -19.97
N THR A 34 9.36 -11.48 -20.27
CA THR A 34 9.40 -12.24 -21.53
C THR A 34 9.10 -11.42 -22.77
N ALA A 35 8.44 -10.27 -22.65
CA ALA A 35 8.10 -9.42 -23.78
C ALA A 35 9.27 -8.50 -24.18
N THR A 36 10.00 -7.95 -23.20
CA THR A 36 11.11 -7.02 -23.46
C THR A 36 12.48 -7.67 -23.32
N SER A 37 12.55 -8.85 -22.70
CA SER A 37 13.80 -9.50 -22.26
C SER A 37 14.59 -8.72 -21.21
N ASP A 38 13.97 -7.73 -20.56
CA ASP A 38 14.62 -6.95 -19.51
C ASP A 38 14.65 -7.69 -18.17
N ILE A 39 15.73 -7.49 -17.41
CA ILE A 39 15.85 -8.00 -16.04
C ILE A 39 14.96 -7.16 -15.13
N VAL A 40 13.97 -7.80 -14.52
CA VAL A 40 13.02 -7.17 -13.60
C VAL A 40 13.53 -7.26 -12.15
N ASP A 41 14.18 -8.38 -11.79
CA ASP A 41 14.75 -8.57 -10.47
C ASP A 41 15.84 -9.66 -10.48
N ASP A 42 17.07 -9.30 -10.16
CA ASP A 42 18.21 -10.21 -10.07
C ASP A 42 18.85 -10.22 -8.66
N ALA A 43 18.10 -9.80 -7.63
CA ALA A 43 18.61 -9.68 -6.28
C ALA A 43 19.87 -8.78 -6.16
N GLN A 44 19.90 -7.63 -6.85
CA GLN A 44 21.04 -6.68 -6.86
C GLN A 44 22.30 -7.30 -7.47
N GLY A 45 22.14 -8.13 -8.50
CA GLY A 45 23.23 -8.84 -9.17
C GLY A 45 23.68 -10.16 -8.51
N TYR A 46 23.26 -10.46 -7.28
CA TYR A 46 23.61 -11.73 -6.62
C TYR A 46 22.85 -12.94 -7.15
N GLY A 47 21.63 -12.70 -7.65
CA GLY A 47 20.69 -13.72 -8.07
C GLY A 47 20.09 -14.54 -6.92
N TYR A 48 18.97 -15.18 -7.20
CA TYR A 48 18.28 -16.07 -6.26
C TYR A 48 18.80 -17.51 -6.38
N ARG A 49 18.81 -18.26 -5.27
CA ARG A 49 19.19 -19.69 -5.29
C ARG A 49 18.21 -20.59 -6.05
N THR A 50 16.94 -20.19 -6.12
CA THR A 50 15.88 -20.97 -6.78
C THR A 50 14.92 -20.07 -7.54
N ALA A 51 14.29 -20.61 -8.58
CA ALA A 51 13.22 -19.94 -9.31
C ALA A 51 12.08 -19.48 -8.38
N ALA A 52 11.68 -20.35 -7.44
CA ALA A 52 10.63 -20.08 -6.48
C ALA A 52 10.98 -18.89 -5.56
N ALA A 53 12.24 -18.76 -5.15
CA ALA A 53 12.69 -17.63 -4.34
C ALA A 53 12.58 -16.30 -5.12
N ALA A 54 12.93 -16.29 -6.41
CA ALA A 54 12.79 -15.12 -7.26
C ALA A 54 11.31 -14.69 -7.38
N TYR A 55 10.40 -15.63 -7.68
CA TYR A 55 8.96 -15.35 -7.71
C TYR A 55 8.40 -14.87 -6.37
N ARG A 56 8.84 -15.47 -5.26
CA ARG A 56 8.41 -15.06 -3.91
C ARG A 56 8.86 -13.65 -3.57
N ALA A 57 10.10 -13.28 -3.90
CA ALA A 57 10.62 -11.94 -3.66
C ALA A 57 9.84 -10.89 -4.45
N HIS A 58 9.59 -11.14 -5.74
CA HIS A 58 8.76 -10.26 -6.57
C HIS A 58 7.30 -10.18 -6.07
N GLY A 59 6.72 -11.32 -5.69
CA GLY A 59 5.40 -11.39 -5.05
C GLY A 59 5.32 -10.56 -3.78
N TYR A 60 6.35 -10.61 -2.93
CA TYR A 60 6.39 -9.80 -1.70
C TYR A 60 6.46 -8.30 -2.01
N LYS A 61 7.33 -7.86 -2.93
CA LYS A 61 7.41 -6.44 -3.32
C LYS A 61 6.09 -5.93 -3.90
N THR A 62 5.47 -6.71 -4.78
CA THR A 62 4.20 -6.33 -5.41
C THR A 62 3.00 -6.38 -4.47
N THR A 63 3.00 -7.24 -3.45
CA THR A 63 1.89 -7.37 -2.49
C THR A 63 2.06 -6.51 -1.24
N THR A 64 3.27 -6.37 -0.71
CA THR A 64 3.55 -5.61 0.52
C THR A 64 3.68 -4.12 0.25
N CYS A 65 4.37 -3.70 -0.82
CA CYS A 65 4.49 -2.27 -1.16
C CYS A 65 3.18 -1.67 -1.73
N ARG A 66 2.24 -2.51 -2.20
CA ARG A 66 0.88 -2.07 -2.60
C ARG A 66 -0.15 -2.07 -1.48
N ARG A 67 0.21 -2.39 -0.23
CA ARG A 67 -0.72 -2.22 0.91
C ARG A 67 -0.87 -0.75 1.27
N GLY A 68 -1.53 0.03 0.42
CA GLY A 68 -2.41 1.07 0.95
C GLY A 68 -3.43 0.38 1.86
N THR A 69 -3.77 0.99 3.00
CA THR A 69 -4.81 0.43 3.89
C THR A 69 -6.06 0.12 3.05
N ARG A 70 -6.47 -1.16 3.01
CA ARG A 70 -7.59 -1.58 2.16
C ARG A 70 -8.81 -0.70 2.46
N PRO A 71 -9.57 -0.20 1.46
CA PRO A 71 -10.73 0.65 1.71
C PRO A 71 -11.74 0.06 2.70
N SER A 72 -11.87 -1.28 2.73
CA SER A 72 -12.71 -1.99 3.70
C SER A 72 -12.24 -1.84 5.15
N ILE A 73 -10.92 -1.79 5.37
CA ILE A 73 -10.33 -1.55 6.70
C ILE A 73 -10.55 -0.09 7.10
N ILE A 74 -10.33 0.87 6.18
CA ILE A 74 -10.58 2.30 6.42
C ILE A 74 -12.04 2.50 6.84
N LYS A 75 -12.99 2.00 6.04
CA LYS A 75 -14.43 2.04 6.34
C LYS A 75 -14.76 1.49 7.72
N ARG A 76 -14.29 0.29 8.03
CA ARG A 76 -14.57 -0.37 9.32
C ARG A 76 -14.04 0.45 10.49
N ARG A 77 -12.83 1.02 10.37
CA ARG A 77 -12.21 1.85 11.43
C ARG A 77 -12.94 3.17 11.60
N ALA A 78 -13.30 3.84 10.50
CA ALA A 78 -14.06 5.09 10.54
C ALA A 78 -15.45 4.88 11.17
N GLN A 79 -16.17 3.82 10.80
CA GLN A 79 -17.46 3.50 11.40
C GLN A 79 -17.36 3.15 12.89
N ALA A 80 -16.32 2.39 13.29
CA ALA A 80 -16.08 2.10 14.70
C ALA A 80 -15.80 3.38 15.50
N TRP A 81 -15.06 4.33 14.91
CA TRP A 81 -14.79 5.62 15.52
C TRP A 81 -16.06 6.48 15.66
N TRP A 82 -16.93 6.50 14.64
CA TRP A 82 -18.21 7.22 14.74
C TRP A 82 -19.15 6.67 15.81
N ARG A 83 -19.11 5.35 16.08
CA ARG A 83 -19.90 4.75 17.17
C ARG A 83 -19.52 5.26 18.55
N THR A 84 -18.27 5.70 18.74
CA THR A 84 -17.82 6.26 20.02
C THR A 84 -18.01 7.78 20.11
N HIS A 85 -18.29 8.46 19.00
CA HIS A 85 -18.38 9.93 18.91
C HIS A 85 -19.79 10.40 18.51
N GLY A 86 -20.81 9.97 19.28
CA GLY A 86 -22.21 10.29 19.00
C GLY A 86 -22.55 11.78 19.07
N GLN A 87 -21.98 12.52 20.04
CA GLN A 87 -22.22 13.96 20.18
C GLN A 87 -21.68 14.74 18.96
N LEU A 88 -20.43 14.49 18.58
CA LEU A 88 -19.81 15.11 17.42
C LEU A 88 -20.59 14.81 16.13
N ARG A 89 -21.13 13.58 16.01
CA ARG A 89 -21.99 13.22 14.90
C ARG A 89 -23.25 14.08 14.85
N ALA A 90 -23.93 14.25 15.98
CA ALA A 90 -25.13 15.09 16.06
C ALA A 90 -24.82 16.56 15.72
N GLU A 91 -23.68 17.09 16.19
CA GLU A 91 -23.23 18.44 15.85
C GLU A 91 -23.01 18.62 14.33
N LEU A 92 -22.37 17.65 13.67
CA LEU A 92 -22.20 17.68 12.22
C LEU A 92 -23.51 17.56 11.45
N GLU A 93 -24.44 16.70 11.91
CA GLU A 93 -25.78 16.57 11.32
C GLU A 93 -26.55 17.90 11.42
N GLU A 94 -26.48 18.58 12.57
CA GLU A 94 -27.08 19.89 12.77
C GLU A 94 -26.42 20.96 11.88
N MET A 95 -25.10 20.98 11.76
CA MET A 95 -24.39 21.89 10.86
C MET A 95 -24.82 21.71 9.40
N GLN A 96 -24.94 20.46 8.94
CA GLN A 96 -25.41 20.15 7.58
C GLN A 96 -26.86 20.61 7.39
N LEU A 97 -27.73 20.37 8.38
CA LEU A 97 -29.11 20.82 8.34
C LEU A 97 -29.23 22.35 8.26
N GLN A 98 -28.44 23.08 9.05
CA GLN A 98 -28.41 24.54 9.02
C GLN A 98 -27.87 25.09 7.69
N ALA A 99 -26.83 24.46 7.13
CA ALA A 99 -26.31 24.83 5.81
C ALA A 99 -27.37 24.65 4.72
N LEU A 100 -28.13 23.54 4.74
CA LEU A 100 -29.23 23.29 3.81
C LEU A 100 -30.36 24.31 3.97
N LYS A 101 -30.74 24.67 5.20
CA LYS A 101 -31.74 25.73 5.47
C LYS A 101 -31.33 27.08 4.88
N GLN A 102 -30.03 27.37 4.86
CA GLN A 102 -29.47 28.60 4.29
C GLN A 102 -29.29 28.53 2.77
N GLY A 103 -29.65 27.42 2.12
CA GLY A 103 -29.42 27.22 0.69
C GLY A 103 -27.95 27.15 0.31
N MET A 104 -27.08 26.77 1.25
CA MET A 104 -25.64 26.68 1.01
C MET A 104 -25.33 25.60 -0.04
N PRO A 105 -24.48 25.89 -1.05
CA PRO A 105 -24.05 24.88 -2.01
C PRO A 105 -23.32 23.71 -1.33
N ASP A 106 -23.53 22.50 -1.86
CA ASP A 106 -22.99 21.23 -1.33
C ASP A 106 -21.47 21.28 -1.08
N ARG A 107 -20.72 21.91 -1.99
CA ARG A 107 -19.27 22.08 -1.87
C ARG A 107 -18.89 22.94 -0.65
N ALA A 108 -19.56 24.07 -0.46
CA ALA A 108 -19.28 24.98 0.63
C ALA A 108 -19.61 24.33 1.99
N MET A 109 -20.74 23.61 2.07
CA MET A 109 -21.10 22.84 3.26
C MET A 109 -20.02 21.80 3.62
N ARG A 110 -19.51 21.05 2.63
CA ARG A 110 -18.44 20.07 2.85
C ARG A 110 -17.15 20.73 3.33
N GLU A 111 -16.78 21.88 2.79
CA GLU A 111 -15.59 22.64 3.21
C GLU A 111 -15.71 23.12 4.66
N VAL A 112 -16.89 23.59 5.07
CA VAL A 112 -17.17 23.99 6.46
C VAL A 112 -17.09 22.79 7.42
N CYS A 113 -17.74 21.68 7.08
CA CYS A 113 -17.70 20.46 7.91
C CYS A 113 -16.28 19.89 8.03
N THR A 114 -15.51 19.91 6.94
CA THR A 114 -14.12 19.44 6.92
C THR A 114 -13.24 20.31 7.82
N ARG A 115 -13.40 21.63 7.75
CA ARG A 115 -12.67 22.57 8.61
C ARG A 115 -13.00 22.37 10.08
N TYR A 116 -14.28 22.28 10.41
CA TYR A 116 -14.75 22.00 11.77
C TYR A 116 -14.11 20.72 12.34
N MET A 117 -14.09 19.64 11.54
CA MET A 117 -13.44 18.39 11.93
C MET A 117 -11.94 18.54 12.15
N HIS A 118 -11.23 19.32 11.32
CA HIS A 118 -9.81 19.58 11.54
C HIS A 118 -9.53 20.36 12.83
N ASP A 119 -10.42 21.28 13.20
CA ASP A 119 -10.25 22.12 14.39
C ASP A 119 -10.59 21.38 15.69
N HIS A 120 -11.51 20.41 15.65
CA HIS A 120 -12.08 19.77 16.85
C HIS A 120 -11.67 18.30 17.05
N VAL A 121 -11.06 17.67 16.04
CA VAL A 121 -10.76 16.24 16.07
C VAL A 121 -9.32 15.95 15.67
N SER A 122 -8.67 15.10 16.47
CA SER A 122 -7.45 14.40 16.06
C SER A 122 -7.82 13.00 15.55
N PRO A 123 -7.71 12.71 14.23
CA PRO A 123 -8.05 11.41 13.69
C PRO A 123 -7.22 10.28 14.31
N PRO A 124 -7.78 9.06 14.45
CA PRO A 124 -7.01 7.91 14.90
C PRO A 124 -5.91 7.56 13.89
N HIS A 125 -4.79 7.01 14.40
CA HIS A 125 -3.60 6.74 13.58
C HIS A 125 -3.91 6.00 12.27
N GLY A 126 -3.48 6.58 11.14
CA GLY A 126 -3.69 6.03 9.80
C GLY A 126 -5.09 6.26 9.20
N LEU A 127 -5.90 7.15 9.78
CA LEU A 127 -7.10 7.71 9.16
C LEU A 127 -6.94 9.22 8.99
N THR A 128 -7.54 9.77 7.94
CA THR A 128 -7.62 11.22 7.70
C THR A 128 -9.03 11.75 7.98
N VAL A 129 -9.19 13.07 8.16
CA VAL A 129 -10.53 13.69 8.26
C VAL A 129 -11.41 13.38 7.04
N PRO A 130 -10.92 13.44 5.79
CA PRO A 130 -11.67 12.96 4.65
C PRO A 130 -12.12 11.50 4.74
N ASP A 131 -11.30 10.61 5.30
CA ASP A 131 -11.70 9.21 5.51
C ASP A 131 -12.86 9.09 6.51
N LEU A 132 -12.85 9.89 7.57
CA LEU A 132 -13.94 9.92 8.55
C LEU A 132 -15.24 10.45 7.95
N LEU A 133 -15.18 11.57 7.21
CA LEU A 133 -16.35 12.17 6.57
C LEU A 133 -16.91 11.32 5.42
N ARG A 134 -16.06 10.55 4.73
CA ARG A 134 -16.49 9.63 3.67
C ARG A 134 -17.33 8.46 4.20
N TYR A 135 -17.11 8.05 5.44
CA TYR A 135 -17.78 6.92 6.08
C TYR A 135 -18.60 7.33 7.32
N PHE A 136 -18.98 8.61 7.35
CA PHE A 136 -19.96 9.20 8.26
C PHE A 136 -21.33 8.54 8.11
#